data_AF-A0A920BI09-F1
#
_entry.id   AF-A0A920BI09-F1
#
_cell.length_a   1.000
_cell.length_b   1.000
_cell.length_c   1.000
_cell.angle_alpha   90.00
_cell.angle_beta   90.00
_cell.angle_gamma   90.00
#
_symmetry.space_group_name_H-M   'P 1'
#
loop_
_entity.id
_entity.type
_entity.pdbx_description
1 polymer ?
#
loop_
_entity_poly.entity_id
_entity_poly.type
_entity_poly.pdbx_seq_one_letter_code
_entity_poly.pdbx_strand_id
1 'polypeptide(L)' 'MSNLDGKIILITGAAKGMGATEAKMAVERGATVILSDIIEDQLEATADSLDSAFSRLDVTSKMTGKRPSPKYLMITDA' A
#
# COMPACT_ATOMS: atom_id res chain seq x y z
N MET A 1 19.23 10.22 -4.21
CA MET A 1 17.79 9.90 -4.10
C MET A 1 17.60 8.52 -4.69
N SER A 2 17.07 7.57 -3.91
CA SER A 2 16.79 6.20 -4.37
C SER A 2 15.53 6.20 -5.23
N ASN A 3 15.64 5.70 -6.46
CA ASN A 3 14.55 5.55 -7.42
C ASN A 3 13.79 4.24 -7.15
N LEU A 4 12.45 4.25 -7.19
CA LEU A 4 11.60 3.07 -6.95
C LEU A 4 11.01 2.48 -8.24
N ASP A 5 11.49 2.95 -9.40
CA ASP A 5 11.11 2.42 -10.71
C ASP A 5 11.11 0.88 -10.76
N GLY A 6 9.99 0.32 -11.23
CA GLY A 6 9.79 -1.11 -11.39
C GLY A 6 9.62 -1.89 -10.08
N LYS A 7 9.50 -1.21 -8.94
CA LYS A 7 9.16 -1.84 -7.66
C LYS A 7 7.64 -1.87 -7.47
N ILE A 8 7.15 -2.99 -6.94
CA ILE A 8 5.77 -3.11 -6.48
C ILE A 8 5.78 -3.07 -4.96
N ILE A 9 5.03 -2.14 -4.38
CA ILE A 9 4.99 -1.87 -2.94
C ILE A 9 3.55 -2.03 -2.45
N LEU A 10 3.37 -2.81 -1.39
CA LEU A 10 2.09 -2.92 -0.69
C LEU A 10 2.18 -2.06 0.57
N ILE A 11 1.20 -1.17 0.74
CA ILE A 11 1.12 -0.27 1.90
C ILE A 11 -0.16 -0.55 2.66
N THR A 12 -0.01 -0.89 3.94
CA THR A 12 -1.12 -1.04 4.88
C THR A 12 -1.34 0.25 5.66
N GLY A 13 -2.56 0.51 6.12
CA GLY A 13 -2.88 1.80 6.75
C GLY A 13 -2.97 2.94 5.71
N ALA A 14 -3.22 2.59 4.44
CA ALA A 14 -3.13 3.51 3.32
C ALA A 14 -4.32 4.46 3.19
N ALA A 15 -5.39 4.29 3.98
CA ALA A 15 -6.57 5.16 3.86
C ALA A 15 -6.31 6.59 4.36
N LYS A 16 -5.32 6.80 5.24
CA LYS A 16 -5.01 8.11 5.82
C LYS A 16 -3.62 8.18 6.45
N GLY A 17 -3.24 9.38 6.90
CA GLY A 17 -2.05 9.57 7.74
C GLY A 17 -0.74 9.23 7.03
N MET A 18 0.14 8.50 7.72
CA MET A 18 1.46 8.15 7.21
C MET A 18 1.38 7.22 6.00
N GLY A 19 0.56 6.16 6.05
CA GLY A 19 0.42 5.23 4.93
C GLY A 19 -0.02 5.90 3.62
N ALA A 20 -0.99 6.83 3.69
CA ALA A 20 -1.38 7.61 2.51
C ALA A 20 -0.26 8.53 2.00
N THR A 21 0.52 9.13 2.90
CA THR A 21 1.66 10.00 2.54
C THR A 21 2.79 9.19 1.91
N GLU A 22 3.08 8.01 2.44
CA GLU A 22 4.07 7.09 1.91
C GLU A 22 3.67 6.54 0.54
N ALA A 23 2.39 6.22 0.35
CA ALA A 23 1.85 5.81 -0.94
C ALA A 23 2.08 6.88 -2.00
N LYS A 24 1.72 8.12 -1.70
CA LYS A 24 1.98 9.26 -2.58
C LYS A 24 3.47 9.39 -2.93
N MET A 25 4.33 9.38 -1.91
CA MET A 25 5.79 9.48 -2.13
C MET A 25 6.35 8.30 -2.93
N ALA A 26 5.79 7.09 -2.80
CA ALA A 26 6.22 5.92 -3.54
C ALA A 26 5.83 6.01 -5.02
N VAL A 27 4.59 6.43 -5.31
CA VAL A 27 4.12 6.71 -6.68
C VAL A 27 4.96 7.81 -7.34
N GLU A 28 5.23 8.91 -6.63
CA GLU A 28 6.10 10.01 -7.11
C GLU A 28 7.53 9.56 -7.42
N ARG A 29 7.98 8.44 -6.83
CA ARG A 29 9.30 7.82 -7.06
C ARG A 29 9.26 6.65 -8.06
N GLY A 30 8.14 6.48 -8.78
CA GLY A 30 8.01 5.49 -9.86
C GLY A 30 7.67 4.07 -9.41
N ALA A 31 7.28 3.87 -8.15
CA ALA A 31 6.77 2.59 -7.69
C ALA A 31 5.35 2.35 -8.20
N THR A 32 5.03 1.08 -8.47
CA THR A 32 3.65 0.62 -8.50
C THR A 32 3.20 0.36 -7.07
N VAL A 33 2.14 1.02 -6.62
CA VAL A 33 1.66 0.90 -5.25
C VAL A 33 0.32 0.14 -5.22
N ILE A 34 0.19 -0.75 -4.24
CA ILE A 34 -1.05 -1.41 -3.87
C ILE A 34 -1.42 -0.91 -2.47
N LEU A 35 -2.64 -0.42 -2.30
CA LEU A 35 -3.11 0.18 -1.07
C LEU A 35 -4.02 -0.77 -0.29
N SER A 36 -3.83 -0.82 1.01
CA SER A 36 -4.65 -1.63 1.90
C SER A 36 -4.96 -0.93 3.22
N ASP A 37 -6.19 -1.06 3.67
CA ASP A 37 -6.69 -0.51 4.94
C ASP A 37 -7.98 -1.22 5.35
N ILE A 38 -8.41 -1.04 6.60
CA ILE A 38 -9.71 -1.47 7.08
C ILE A 38 -10.83 -0.48 6.72
N ILE A 39 -10.50 0.81 6.54
CA ILE A 39 -11.44 1.90 6.23
C ILE A 39 -11.60 2.04 4.71
N GLU A 40 -12.59 1.36 4.14
CA GLU A 40 -12.79 1.21 2.69
C GLU A 40 -13.07 2.52 1.97
N ASP A 41 -14.01 3.34 2.45
CA ASP A 41 -14.38 4.62 1.79
C ASP A 41 -13.20 5.59 1.65
N GLN A 42 -12.33 5.66 2.67
CA GLN A 42 -11.14 6.52 2.64
C GLN A 42 -10.00 5.90 1.80
N LEU A 43 -9.94 4.58 1.77
CA LEU A 43 -8.99 3.85 0.93
C LEU A 43 -9.29 4.05 -0.56
N GLU A 44 -10.56 3.96 -0.96
CA GLU A 44 -11.01 4.20 -2.33
C GLU A 44 -10.67 5.62 -2.78
N ALA A 45 -10.99 6.64 -1.96
CA ALA A 45 -10.62 8.02 -2.26
C ALA A 45 -9.10 8.23 -2.43
N THR A 46 -8.29 7.53 -1.62
CA THR A 46 -6.83 7.60 -1.74
C THR A 46 -6.36 6.89 -3.01
N ALA A 47 -6.93 5.74 -3.33
CA ALA A 47 -6.62 4.96 -4.52
C ALA A 47 -6.93 5.73 -5.81
N ASP A 48 -8.09 6.36 -5.88
CA ASP A 48 -8.50 7.22 -7.00
C ASP A 48 -7.54 8.40 -7.17
N SER A 49 -7.08 9.00 -6.07
CA SER A 49 -6.14 10.12 -6.12
C SER A 49 -4.73 9.74 -6.61
N LEU A 50 -4.37 8.47 -6.50
CA LEU A 50 -3.05 7.94 -6.84
C LEU A 50 -3.05 7.01 -8.06
N ASP A 51 -4.21 6.82 -8.71
CA ASP A 51 -4.41 5.84 -9.79
C ASP A 51 -3.81 4.47 -9.45
N SER A 52 -4.12 3.98 -8.25
CA SER A 52 -3.47 2.81 -7.66
C SER A 52 -4.49 1.72 -7.31
N ALA A 53 -4.06 0.46 -7.39
CA ALA A 53 -4.91 -0.66 -6.98
C ALA A 53 -5.10 -0.66 -5.46
N PHE A 54 -6.28 -1.08 -4.99
CA PHE A 54 -6.55 -1.20 -3.56
C PHE A 54 -7.32 -2.47 -3.19
N SER A 55 -7.16 -2.88 -1.94
CA SER A 55 -7.94 -3.96 -1.32
C SER A 55 -8.11 -3.68 0.15
N ARG A 56 -9.35 -3.84 0.64
CA ARG A 56 -9.59 -3.86 2.08
C ARG A 56 -8.77 -4.99 2.73
N LEU A 57 -8.12 -4.68 3.85
CA LEU A 57 -7.32 -5.62 4.63
C LEU A 57 -7.45 -5.31 6.12
N ASP A 58 -7.87 -6.31 6.88
CA ASP A 58 -7.74 -6.31 8.34
C ASP A 58 -6.49 -7.10 8.73
N VAL A 59 -5.44 -6.40 9.16
CA VAL A 59 -4.16 -7.00 9.56
C VAL A 59 -4.23 -7.79 10.87
N THR A 60 -5.31 -7.64 11.65
CA THR A 60 -5.53 -8.42 12.89
C THR A 60 -6.09 -9.81 12.59
N SER A 61 -6.64 -10.01 11.39
CA SER A 61 -7.11 -11.30 10.93
C SER A 61 -5.92 -12.23 10.63
N LYS A 62 -5.96 -13.45 11.16
CA LYS A 62 -4.90 -14.43 10.92
C LYS A 62 -4.86 -14.79 9.44
N MET A 63 -3.73 -14.49 8.79
CA MET A 63 -3.49 -14.87 7.41
C MET A 63 -3.30 -16.40 7.32
N THR A 64 -4.30 -17.11 6.80
CA THR A 64 -4.22 -18.54 6.46
C THR A 64 -3.75 -18.68 5.02
N GLY A 65 -2.44 -18.70 4.79
CA GLY A 65 -1.89 -18.80 3.44
C GLY A 65 -0.37 -18.93 3.37
N LYS A 66 0.13 -19.33 2.21
CA LYS A 66 1.57 -19.42 1.92
C LYS A 66 2.14 -18.00 1.85
N ARG A 67 3.21 -17.71 2.60
CA ARG A 67 3.86 -16.40 2.61
C ARG A 67 4.24 -16.03 1.16
N PRO A 68 3.83 -14.85 0.64
CA PRO A 68 4.15 -14.46 -0.72
C PRO A 68 5.67 -14.40 -0.90
N SER A 69 6.15 -14.77 -2.09
CA SER A 69 7.56 -14.63 -2.45
C SER A 69 8.02 -13.18 -2.25
N PRO A 70 9.27 -12.91 -1.82
CA PRO A 70 9.76 -11.61 -1.33
C PRO A 70 9.91 -10.52 -2.42
N LYS A 71 9.12 -10.56 -3.49
CA LYS A 71 9.14 -9.56 -4.57
C LYS A 71 8.51 -8.22 -4.17
N TYR A 72 7.81 -8.18 -3.04
CA TYR A 72 7.09 -7.01 -2.57
C TYR A 72 7.78 -6.42 -1.34
N LEU A 73 8.04 -5.12 -1.38
CA LEU A 73 8.34 -4.39 -0.17
C LEU A 73 7.01 -4.07 0.50
N MET A 74 6.75 -4.67 1.66
CA MET A 74 5.66 -4.27 2.53
C MET A 74 6.17 -3.11 3.39
N ILE A 75 5.58 -1.93 3.22
CA ILE A 75 5.78 -0.84 4.16
C ILE A 75 4.59 -0.90 5.13
N THR A 76 4.92 -1.25 6.36
CA THR A 76 4.01 -1.27 7.51
C THR A 76 4.59 -0.28 8.50
N ASP A 77 3.77 0.66 8.95
CA ASP A 77 4.00 1.28 10.26
C ASP A 77 3.22 0.51 11.32
N ALA A 78 3.81 0.48 12.50
CA ALA A 78 3.38 -0.25 13.69
C ALA A 78 2.18 0.38 14.40
#